data_AF-A0A453JCJ1-F1
#
_entry.id   AF-A0A453JCJ1-F1
#
_cell.length_a   1.000
_cell.length_b   1.000
_cell.length_c   1.000
_cell.angle_alpha   90.00
_cell.angle_beta   90.00
_cell.angle_gamma   90.00
#
_symmetry.space_group_name_H-M   'P 1'
#
loop_
_entity.id
_entity.type
_entity.pdbx_description
1 polymer ?
#
loop_
_entity_poly.entity_id
_entity_poly.type
_entity_poly.pdbx_seq_one_letter_code
_entity_poly.pdbx_strand_id
1 'polypeptide(L)'
;MRPAAAAAASVLQAPRRALGGVSLVGARCASSSSSSSVAAAATSYDHVSFVKEIAVTDPPEHLNSLLNVLHARGEKIVSPGAKRGLIPLVVPLSESPQGNLTSLLRWPTAPSGMEMPVVEVRSHGLWLLAKNVNQYIHRILVEADSRAESGDDLWSAVREDLWSAVGEAGPNIYKRGDLKESQTADLDVYLLKKVGLFPDILERKASRHLEKGDSVSALITSEFYTRDQFPGFGRPFVFNSEVQKRIGRTSEAKESARVALKSPWWTLGCRYEGGS
;
A
#
# COMPACT_ATOMS: atom_id res chain seq x y z
N MET A 1 -34.32 -69.91 -17.00
CA MET A 1 -34.46 -71.17 -16.24
C MET A 1 -33.73 -71.04 -14.90
N ARG A 2 -34.20 -71.72 -13.85
CA ARG A 2 -33.45 -72.10 -12.62
C ARG A 2 -32.92 -73.55 -12.82
N PRO A 3 -32.02 -74.14 -11.99
CA PRO A 3 -31.84 -74.02 -10.53
C PRO A 3 -30.43 -73.47 -10.14
N ALA A 4 -29.98 -73.22 -8.89
CA ALA A 4 -30.22 -73.76 -7.53
C ALA A 4 -29.58 -75.16 -7.27
N ALA A 5 -29.07 -75.55 -6.09
CA ALA A 5 -28.84 -74.90 -4.78
C ALA A 5 -27.40 -75.27 -4.28
N ALA A 6 -26.93 -75.33 -3.02
CA ALA A 6 -27.45 -75.21 -1.64
C ALA A 6 -26.28 -74.94 -0.64
N ALA A 7 -26.44 -74.98 0.69
CA ALA A 7 -27.08 -73.95 1.55
C ALA A 7 -26.96 -74.28 3.07
N ALA A 8 -25.77 -74.24 3.69
CA ALA A 8 -25.58 -74.45 5.14
C ALA A 8 -24.45 -73.54 5.71
N ALA A 9 -24.52 -72.75 6.79
CA ALA A 9 -25.49 -72.39 7.85
C ALA A 9 -24.97 -72.68 9.27
N SER A 10 -25.38 -71.82 10.22
CA SER A 10 -25.29 -71.96 11.69
C SER A 10 -23.96 -71.71 12.42
N VAL A 11 -23.94 -71.22 13.68
CA VAL A 11 -24.84 -70.25 14.39
C VAL A 11 -24.21 -69.84 15.74
N LEU A 12 -24.62 -68.68 16.31
CA LEU A 12 -24.22 -68.17 17.65
C LEU A 12 -22.70 -67.84 17.81
N GLN A 13 -22.24 -67.08 18.82
CA GLN A 13 -22.88 -66.66 20.08
C GLN A 13 -22.41 -65.25 20.52
N ALA A 14 -23.21 -64.54 21.31
CA ALA A 14 -22.84 -63.26 21.93
C ALA A 14 -23.46 -63.10 23.33
N PRO A 15 -22.69 -62.60 24.33
CA PRO A 15 -23.22 -62.00 25.56
C PRO A 15 -23.09 -60.45 25.57
N ARG A 16 -23.61 -59.80 26.61
CA ARG A 16 -23.87 -58.34 26.66
C ARG A 16 -23.11 -57.64 27.79
N ARG A 17 -22.69 -56.38 27.55
CA ARG A 17 -22.45 -55.28 28.53
C ARG A 17 -21.33 -55.57 29.59
N ALA A 18 -20.64 -54.57 30.17
CA ALA A 18 -21.08 -53.21 30.50
C ALA A 18 -19.92 -52.19 30.67
N LEU A 19 -20.30 -50.90 30.68
CA LEU A 19 -19.74 -49.77 31.46
C LEU A 19 -18.21 -49.58 31.59
N GLY A 20 -17.72 -48.42 31.12
CA GLY A 20 -16.52 -47.78 31.68
C GLY A 20 -15.78 -46.81 30.75
N GLY A 21 -15.44 -45.61 31.24
CA GLY A 21 -14.32 -44.80 30.73
C GLY A 21 -14.54 -43.98 29.44
N VAL A 22 -15.25 -42.85 29.53
CA VAL A 22 -15.02 -41.74 28.59
C VAL A 22 -13.81 -40.95 29.09
N SER A 23 -12.74 -40.90 28.30
CA SER A 23 -11.61 -39.98 28.52
C SER A 23 -11.39 -39.15 27.26
N LEU A 24 -11.90 -37.92 27.26
CA LEU A 24 -11.66 -36.94 26.20
C LEU A 24 -10.35 -36.22 26.49
N VAL A 25 -9.38 -36.33 25.59
CA VAL A 25 -8.12 -35.57 25.66
C VAL A 25 -8.44 -34.09 25.44
N GLY A 26 -8.46 -33.33 26.53
CA GLY A 26 -8.83 -31.92 26.57
C GLY A 26 -7.79 -30.96 25.98
N ALA A 27 -7.45 -31.11 24.70
CA ALA A 27 -6.59 -30.17 24.00
C ALA A 27 -7.37 -28.92 23.56
N ARG A 28 -7.39 -27.88 24.40
CA ARG A 28 -7.81 -26.52 24.03
C ARG A 28 -6.77 -25.50 24.49
N CYS A 29 -6.03 -24.97 23.52
CA CYS A 29 -5.01 -23.95 23.76
C CYS A 29 -5.64 -22.64 24.24
N ALA A 30 -4.99 -21.96 25.19
CA ALA A 30 -5.38 -20.62 25.63
C ALA A 30 -4.68 -19.53 24.81
N SER A 31 -5.44 -18.48 24.50
CA SER A 31 -5.00 -17.07 24.35
C SER A 31 -3.67 -16.79 23.63
N SER A 32 -3.70 -16.70 22.30
CA SER A 32 -2.62 -16.14 21.47
C SER A 32 -2.83 -14.66 21.07
N SER A 33 -3.92 -14.03 21.48
CA SER A 33 -4.33 -12.67 21.07
C SER A 33 -3.67 -11.52 21.87
N SER A 34 -3.04 -11.82 23.00
CA SER A 34 -2.37 -10.83 23.87
C SER A 34 -0.92 -10.53 23.49
N SER A 35 -0.23 -11.42 22.79
CA SER A 35 1.19 -11.25 22.42
C SER A 35 1.37 -10.45 21.13
N SER A 36 0.50 -10.60 20.14
CA SER A 36 0.53 -9.84 18.88
C SER A 36 0.20 -8.36 19.08
N SER A 37 -0.80 -8.05 19.91
CA SER A 37 -1.20 -6.69 20.26
C SER A 37 -0.12 -5.92 21.02
N VAL A 38 0.55 -6.55 21.99
CA VAL A 38 1.69 -5.95 22.70
C VAL A 38 2.89 -5.74 21.78
N ALA A 39 3.18 -6.67 20.86
CA ALA A 39 4.26 -6.51 19.88
C ALA A 39 4.00 -5.35 18.90
N ALA A 40 2.76 -5.21 18.40
CA ALA A 40 2.37 -4.10 17.52
C ALA A 40 2.40 -2.74 18.26
N ALA A 41 1.97 -2.70 19.53
CA ALA A 41 2.08 -1.50 20.35
C ALA A 41 3.55 -1.08 20.53
N ALA A 42 4.44 -2.02 20.84
CA ALA A 42 5.88 -1.76 21.00
C ALA A 42 6.52 -1.23 19.71
N THR A 43 6.31 -1.89 18.56
CA THR A 43 6.86 -1.40 17.28
C THR A 43 6.28 -0.04 16.88
N SER A 44 5.03 0.27 17.24
CA SER A 44 4.45 1.60 17.00
C SER A 44 5.13 2.70 17.84
N TYR A 45 5.44 2.39 19.10
CA TYR A 45 6.17 3.29 19.99
C TYR A 45 7.60 3.57 19.50
N ASP A 46 8.31 2.54 19.02
CA ASP A 46 9.64 2.70 18.42
C ASP A 46 9.63 3.69 17.24
N HIS A 47 8.61 3.65 16.38
CA HIS A 47 8.49 4.57 15.24
C HIS A 47 8.21 6.01 15.66
N VAL A 48 7.26 6.22 16.58
CA VAL A 48 6.91 7.56 17.09
C VAL A 48 8.12 8.21 17.78
N SER A 49 8.80 7.46 18.65
CA SER A 49 10.01 7.92 19.33
C SER A 49 11.16 8.18 18.36
N PHE A 50 11.40 7.30 17.38
CA PHE A 50 12.45 7.49 16.36
C PHE A 50 12.23 8.76 15.53
N VAL A 51 11.00 9.03 15.08
CA VAL A 51 10.72 10.23 14.29
C VAL A 51 10.95 11.50 15.12
N LYS A 52 10.49 11.51 16.38
CA LYS A 52 10.68 12.63 17.30
C LYS A 52 12.15 12.89 17.66
N GLU A 53 12.88 11.84 18.04
CA GLU A 53 14.21 11.95 18.65
C GLU A 53 15.36 11.90 17.65
N ILE A 54 15.22 11.13 16.56
CA ILE A 54 16.30 10.86 15.59
C ILE A 54 16.05 11.53 14.25
N ALA A 55 14.78 11.63 13.79
CA ALA A 55 14.46 12.40 12.58
C ALA A 55 14.25 13.91 12.87
N VAL A 56 14.12 14.27 14.16
CA VAL A 56 13.96 15.63 14.72
C VAL A 56 12.85 16.39 14.00
N THR A 57 11.65 15.83 14.07
CA THR A 57 10.42 16.34 13.46
C THR A 57 9.21 15.73 14.17
N ASP A 58 8.04 16.36 14.07
CA ASP A 58 6.83 15.85 14.72
C ASP A 58 6.35 14.56 14.02
N PRO A 59 6.05 13.48 14.78
CA PRO A 59 5.49 12.25 14.23
C PRO A 59 4.17 12.51 13.49
N PRO A 60 3.98 12.01 12.25
CA PRO A 60 2.73 12.19 11.52
C PRO A 60 1.50 11.67 12.27
N GLU A 61 0.38 12.36 12.07
CA GLU A 61 -0.92 11.90 12.53
C GLU A 61 -1.22 10.50 11.97
N HIS A 62 -1.90 9.66 12.77
CA HIS A 62 -2.31 8.30 12.40
C HIS A 62 -1.17 7.35 11.95
N LEU A 63 0.10 7.62 12.29
CA LEU A 63 1.24 6.74 11.99
C LEU A 63 1.03 5.30 12.49
N ASN A 64 0.45 5.12 13.68
CA ASN A 64 0.17 3.80 14.24
C ASN A 64 -0.93 3.07 13.45
N SER A 65 -1.98 3.79 13.03
CA SER A 65 -3.00 3.27 12.12
C SER A 65 -2.41 2.86 10.77
N LEU A 66 -1.44 3.62 10.23
CA LEU A 66 -0.73 3.22 9.01
C LEU A 66 0.09 1.94 9.22
N LEU A 67 0.85 1.83 10.31
CA LEU A 67 1.60 0.60 10.62
C LEU A 67 0.68 -0.62 10.71
N ASN A 68 -0.45 -0.51 11.41
CA ASN A 68 -1.46 -1.57 11.47
C ASN A 68 -2.02 -1.91 10.08
N VAL A 69 -2.35 -0.90 9.27
CA VAL A 69 -2.87 -1.06 7.90
C VAL A 69 -1.86 -1.77 7.00
N LEU A 70 -0.59 -1.39 7.05
CA LEU A 70 0.49 -2.05 6.31
C LEU A 70 0.60 -3.52 6.73
N HIS A 71 0.50 -3.81 8.03
CA HIS A 71 0.52 -5.18 8.53
C HIS A 71 -0.70 -5.99 8.04
N ALA A 72 -1.90 -5.41 8.05
CA ALA A 72 -3.12 -6.03 7.54
C ALA A 72 -3.07 -6.30 6.02
N ARG A 73 -2.31 -5.53 5.23
CA ARG A 73 -2.01 -5.81 3.81
C ARG A 73 -1.06 -7.00 3.61
N GLY A 74 -0.58 -7.64 4.68
CA GLY A 74 0.43 -8.69 4.63
C GLY A 74 1.86 -8.16 4.49
N GLU A 75 2.10 -6.87 4.73
CA GLU A 75 3.46 -6.33 4.79
C GLU A 75 4.10 -6.61 6.16
N LYS A 76 5.41 -6.83 6.16
CA LYS A 76 6.20 -7.11 7.36
C LYS A 76 6.68 -5.78 7.95
N ILE A 77 6.33 -5.47 9.19
CA ILE A 77 6.81 -4.25 9.86
C ILE A 77 8.32 -4.32 10.08
N VAL A 78 9.00 -3.21 9.82
CA VAL A 78 10.46 -3.06 9.88
C VAL A 78 10.83 -2.07 10.98
N SER A 79 11.99 -2.22 11.63
CA SER A 79 12.46 -1.22 12.59
C SER A 79 12.84 0.10 11.89
N PRO A 80 12.50 1.28 12.43
CA PRO A 80 12.88 2.56 11.83
C PRO A 80 14.42 2.78 11.83
N GLY A 81 15.16 2.02 12.65
CA GLY A 81 16.62 1.97 12.66
C GLY A 81 17.26 1.11 11.56
N ALA A 82 16.48 0.36 10.77
CA ALA A 82 16.98 -0.58 9.75
C ALA A 82 17.51 0.11 8.47
N LYS A 83 18.31 1.18 8.61
CA LYS A 83 18.72 2.08 7.52
C LYS A 83 19.90 1.60 6.66
N ARG A 84 20.36 0.35 6.81
CA ARG A 84 21.55 -0.16 6.11
C ARG A 84 21.32 -0.20 4.59
N GLY A 85 22.05 0.61 3.85
CA GLY A 85 21.92 0.72 2.39
C GLY A 85 20.77 1.62 1.93
N LEU A 86 20.05 2.28 2.84
CA LEU A 86 18.96 3.20 2.51
C LEU A 86 19.45 4.66 2.48
N ILE A 87 18.68 5.52 1.83
CA ILE A 87 18.89 6.97 1.86
C ILE A 87 18.64 7.45 3.32
N PRO A 88 19.58 8.16 3.98
CA PRO A 88 19.50 8.42 5.43
C PRO A 88 18.22 9.12 5.91
N LEU A 89 17.62 9.92 5.02
CA LEU A 89 16.39 10.70 5.20
C LEU A 89 15.12 9.83 5.30
N VAL A 90 15.20 8.57 4.90
CA VAL A 90 14.08 7.61 4.92
C VAL A 90 13.95 7.00 6.30
N VAL A 91 12.72 6.82 6.77
CA VAL A 91 12.38 6.04 7.99
C VAL A 91 11.53 4.85 7.53
N PRO A 92 12.07 3.62 7.54
CA PRO A 92 11.31 2.41 7.22
C PRO A 92 10.04 2.28 8.05
N LEU A 93 8.99 1.71 7.45
CA LEU A 93 7.76 1.30 8.12
C LEU A 93 7.51 -0.21 7.91
N SER A 94 7.52 -0.65 6.65
CA SER A 94 7.23 -2.03 6.26
C SER A 94 8.01 -2.49 5.03
N GLU A 95 8.13 -3.80 4.89
CA GLU A 95 8.67 -4.51 3.74
C GLU A 95 7.52 -5.28 3.07
N SER A 96 7.28 -5.00 1.79
CA SER A 96 6.26 -5.70 1.02
C SER A 96 6.73 -7.10 0.62
N PRO A 97 5.83 -8.03 0.25
CA PRO A 97 6.22 -9.36 -0.26
C PRO A 97 7.11 -9.35 -1.51
N GLN A 98 7.34 -8.19 -2.13
CA GLN A 98 8.19 -7.98 -3.29
C GLN A 98 9.59 -7.43 -2.93
N GLY A 99 9.87 -7.17 -1.65
CA GLY A 99 11.13 -6.61 -1.16
C GLY A 99 11.27 -5.08 -1.31
N ASN A 100 10.19 -4.38 -1.68
CA ASN A 100 10.17 -2.91 -1.63
C ASN A 100 9.86 -2.47 -0.19
N LEU A 101 10.43 -1.34 0.24
CA LEU A 101 10.18 -0.78 1.57
C LEU A 101 9.21 0.39 1.51
N THR A 102 8.03 0.28 2.14
CA THR A 102 7.17 1.44 2.43
C THR A 102 7.79 2.21 3.61
N SER A 103 7.86 3.53 3.50
CA SER A 103 8.64 4.37 4.43
C SER A 103 8.09 5.80 4.52
N LEU A 104 8.41 6.51 5.60
CA LEU A 104 8.32 7.97 5.63
C LEU A 104 9.61 8.60 5.06
N LEU A 105 9.50 9.80 4.49
CA LEU A 105 10.65 10.60 4.07
C LEU A 105 10.74 11.92 4.85
N ARG A 106 11.80 12.08 5.64
CA ARG A 106 12.16 13.34 6.31
C ARG A 106 12.82 14.27 5.28
N TRP A 107 12.03 15.05 4.55
CA TRP A 107 12.57 15.93 3.51
C TRP A 107 13.55 16.98 4.10
N PRO A 108 14.73 17.25 3.49
CA PRO A 108 15.76 18.09 4.11
C PRO A 108 15.36 19.58 4.21
N THR A 109 14.75 20.09 3.14
CA THR A 109 14.38 21.50 2.94
C THR A 109 12.86 21.64 2.84
N ALA A 110 12.13 21.07 3.80
CA ALA A 110 10.67 21.00 3.74
C ALA A 110 10.09 22.43 3.78
N PRO A 111 9.22 22.82 2.83
CA PRO A 111 8.43 24.05 2.95
C PRO A 111 7.59 24.03 4.22
N SER A 112 7.29 25.21 4.79
CA SER A 112 6.40 25.31 5.94
C SER A 112 5.04 24.69 5.62
N GLY A 113 4.55 23.80 6.48
CA GLY A 113 3.32 23.04 6.26
C GLY A 113 3.45 21.79 5.35
N MET A 114 4.65 21.43 4.89
CA MET A 114 4.88 20.12 4.25
C MET A 114 5.04 19.03 5.31
N GLU A 115 4.01 18.20 5.48
CA GLU A 115 4.06 16.95 6.24
C GLU A 115 5.08 15.95 5.66
N MET A 116 5.43 14.91 6.42
CA MET A 116 6.29 13.82 5.92
C MET A 116 5.55 12.97 4.88
N PRO A 117 5.99 12.93 3.60
CA PRO A 117 5.36 12.07 2.61
C PRO A 117 5.68 10.59 2.84
N VAL A 118 4.74 9.75 2.42
CA VAL A 118 4.92 8.30 2.35
C VAL A 118 5.54 7.96 1.00
N VAL A 119 6.61 7.16 1.03
CA VAL A 119 7.41 6.76 -0.14
C VAL A 119 7.63 5.26 -0.17
N GLU A 120 7.86 4.71 -1.36
CA GLU A 120 8.37 3.37 -1.57
C GLU A 120 9.84 3.44 -1.98
N VAL A 121 10.72 2.76 -1.23
CA VAL A 121 12.11 2.56 -1.65
C VAL A 121 12.16 1.41 -2.64
N ARG A 122 12.65 1.68 -3.85
CA ARG A 122 12.98 0.68 -4.87
C ARG A 122 14.47 0.72 -5.20
N SER A 123 14.96 -0.27 -5.94
CA SER A 123 16.38 -0.45 -6.32
C SER A 123 17.08 0.75 -6.98
N HIS A 124 16.33 1.74 -7.48
CA HIS A 124 16.86 2.92 -8.17
C HIS A 124 16.33 4.26 -7.62
N GLY A 125 15.74 4.26 -6.42
CA GLY A 125 15.31 5.50 -5.74
C GLY A 125 13.93 5.41 -5.10
N LEU A 126 13.43 6.56 -4.69
CA LEU A 126 12.15 6.73 -4.00
C LEU A 126 11.02 7.02 -4.98
N TRP A 127 9.91 6.30 -4.79
CA TRP A 127 8.64 6.57 -5.46
C TRP A 127 7.69 7.21 -4.44
N LEU A 128 7.15 8.38 -4.77
CA LEU A 128 6.23 9.09 -3.88
C LEU A 128 4.83 8.45 -3.93
N LEU A 129 4.38 7.89 -2.81
CA LEU A 129 3.10 7.19 -2.70
C LEU A 129 1.95 8.11 -2.28
N ALA A 130 2.21 9.08 -1.39
CA ALA A 130 1.25 10.09 -0.94
C ALA A 130 1.98 11.29 -0.31
N LYS A 131 1.33 12.47 -0.23
CA LYS A 131 1.95 13.65 0.39
C LYS A 131 2.04 13.58 1.92
N ASN A 132 1.19 12.77 2.55
CA ASN A 132 1.17 12.51 3.99
C ASN A 132 0.58 11.12 4.31
N VAL A 133 0.55 10.76 5.59
CA VAL A 133 -0.01 9.49 6.08
C VAL A 133 -1.51 9.38 5.81
N ASN A 134 -2.27 10.44 6.10
CA ASN A 134 -3.73 10.44 5.95
C ASN A 134 -4.18 10.15 4.51
N GLN A 135 -3.54 10.76 3.50
CA GLN A 135 -3.81 10.48 2.08
C GLN A 135 -3.47 9.04 1.69
N TYR A 136 -2.42 8.45 2.27
CA TYR A 136 -2.05 7.07 1.95
C TYR A 136 -3.02 6.05 2.57
N ILE A 137 -3.41 6.26 3.84
CA ILE A 137 -4.46 5.46 4.48
C ILE A 137 -5.75 5.58 3.67
N HIS A 138 -6.24 6.80 3.41
CA HIS A 138 -7.46 7.04 2.64
C HIS A 138 -7.43 6.31 1.28
N ARG A 139 -6.31 6.42 0.54
CA ARG A 139 -6.13 5.71 -0.73
C ARG A 139 -6.26 4.20 -0.60
N ILE A 140 -5.59 3.58 0.38
CA ILE A 140 -5.66 2.13 0.61
C ILE A 140 -7.11 1.69 0.87
N LEU A 141 -7.84 2.46 1.67
CA LEU A 141 -9.23 2.16 2.05
C LEU A 141 -10.18 2.27 0.85
N VAL A 142 -10.04 3.30 0.01
CA VAL A 142 -10.82 3.44 -1.24
C VAL A 142 -10.46 2.35 -2.25
N GLU A 143 -9.18 2.00 -2.39
CA GLU A 143 -8.75 0.90 -3.27
C GLU A 143 -9.30 -0.47 -2.81
N ALA A 144 -9.45 -0.70 -1.50
CA ALA A 144 -10.06 -1.91 -0.95
C ALA A 144 -11.59 -1.94 -1.12
N ASP A 145 -12.26 -0.80 -0.94
CA ASP A 145 -13.70 -0.66 -1.10
C ASP A 145 -14.12 -0.80 -2.58
N SER A 146 -13.34 -0.25 -3.52
CA SER A 146 -13.52 -0.43 -4.96
C SER A 146 -13.42 -1.90 -5.40
N ARG A 147 -12.56 -2.69 -4.76
CA ARG A 147 -12.43 -4.14 -5.04
C ARG A 147 -13.58 -4.94 -4.44
N ALA A 148 -14.19 -4.48 -3.35
CA ALA A 148 -15.36 -5.14 -2.76
C ALA A 148 -16.55 -5.22 -3.73
N GLU A 149 -16.72 -4.23 -4.60
CA GLU A 149 -17.76 -4.25 -5.65
C GLU A 149 -17.47 -5.24 -6.78
N SER A 150 -16.22 -5.69 -6.93
CA SER A 150 -15.80 -6.62 -7.99
C SER A 150 -16.09 -8.10 -7.67
N GLY A 151 -16.58 -8.41 -6.46
CA GLY A 151 -16.95 -9.77 -6.05
C GLY A 151 -15.77 -10.71 -5.77
N ASP A 152 -14.57 -10.17 -5.51
CA ASP A 152 -13.38 -10.97 -5.22
C ASP A 152 -13.37 -11.44 -3.74
N ASP A 153 -13.80 -12.68 -3.51
CA ASP A 153 -13.85 -13.31 -2.19
C ASP A 153 -12.49 -13.35 -1.48
N LEU A 154 -11.36 -13.38 -2.20
CA LEU A 154 -10.02 -13.46 -1.61
C LEU A 154 -9.67 -12.18 -0.82
N TRP A 155 -10.16 -11.03 -1.27
CA TRP A 155 -9.98 -9.75 -0.57
C TRP A 155 -10.99 -9.52 0.56
N SER A 156 -11.99 -10.39 0.75
CA SER A 156 -13.05 -10.19 1.75
C SER A 156 -12.52 -10.12 3.18
N ALA A 157 -11.64 -11.05 3.59
CA ALA A 157 -11.05 -11.08 4.92
C ALA A 157 -10.10 -9.90 5.14
N VAL A 158 -9.13 -9.72 4.23
CA VAL A 158 -8.13 -8.63 4.27
C VAL A 158 -8.79 -7.26 4.35
N ARG A 159 -9.95 -7.07 3.69
CA ARG A 159 -10.74 -5.83 3.76
C ARG A 159 -11.29 -5.57 5.16
N GLU A 160 -11.82 -6.57 5.87
CA GLU A 160 -12.31 -6.36 7.25
C GLU A 160 -11.15 -6.16 8.24
N ASP A 161 -10.03 -6.87 8.04
CA ASP A 161 -8.78 -6.65 8.79
C ASP A 161 -8.27 -5.21 8.59
N LEU A 162 -8.33 -4.68 7.37
CA LEU A 162 -7.98 -3.28 7.07
C LEU A 162 -8.85 -2.28 7.82
N TRP A 163 -10.19 -2.45 7.85
CA TRP A 163 -11.06 -1.54 8.60
C TRP A 163 -10.77 -1.58 10.11
N SER A 164 -10.51 -2.78 10.66
CA SER A 164 -10.12 -2.95 12.07
C SER A 164 -8.75 -2.33 12.37
N ALA A 165 -7.81 -2.42 11.44
CA ALA A 165 -6.43 -1.96 11.59
C ALA A 165 -6.30 -0.43 11.68
N VAL A 166 -7.12 0.35 10.95
CA VAL A 166 -7.09 1.82 11.05
C VAL A 166 -7.53 2.30 12.44
N GLY A 167 -8.43 1.55 13.09
CA GLY A 167 -9.00 1.89 14.39
C GLY A 167 -9.90 3.14 14.34
N GLU A 168 -9.93 3.88 15.45
CA GLU A 168 -10.82 5.04 15.67
C GLU A 168 -10.66 6.16 14.63
N ALA A 169 -9.50 6.25 13.96
CA ALA A 169 -9.25 7.20 12.88
C ALA A 169 -10.02 6.88 11.59
N GLY A 170 -10.42 5.63 11.37
CA GLY A 170 -11.01 5.13 10.12
C GLY A 170 -12.21 5.94 9.63
N PRO A 171 -13.26 6.13 10.46
CA PRO A 171 -14.46 6.90 10.08
C PRO A 171 -14.19 8.36 9.71
N ASN A 172 -13.14 8.98 10.26
CA ASN A 172 -12.73 10.35 9.95
C ASN A 172 -11.89 10.44 8.67
N ILE A 173 -11.14 9.37 8.35
CA ILE A 173 -10.32 9.31 7.14
C ILE A 173 -11.17 8.93 5.92
N TYR A 174 -11.91 7.82 5.96
CA TYR A 174 -12.79 7.39 4.87
C TYR A 174 -13.99 6.58 5.39
N LYS A 175 -15.20 6.98 4.99
CA LYS A 175 -16.43 6.23 5.21
C LYS A 175 -16.59 5.16 4.13
N ARG A 176 -16.62 3.88 4.53
CA ARG A 176 -16.97 2.74 3.67
C ARG A 176 -18.27 3.01 2.88
N GLY A 177 -18.21 2.88 1.57
CA GLY A 177 -19.27 3.24 0.63
C GLY A 177 -19.20 4.64 0.01
N ASP A 178 -18.40 5.59 0.52
CA ASP A 178 -18.38 6.97 -0.02
C ASP A 178 -17.93 7.04 -1.49
N LEU A 179 -17.06 6.12 -1.95
CA LEU A 179 -16.73 5.98 -3.37
C LEU A 179 -17.99 5.84 -4.23
N LYS A 180 -18.91 4.96 -3.82
CA LYS A 180 -20.18 4.69 -4.52
C LYS A 180 -21.19 5.83 -4.31
N GLU A 181 -21.33 6.34 -3.09
CA GLU A 181 -22.22 7.45 -2.75
C GLU A 181 -21.84 8.75 -3.48
N SER A 182 -20.55 8.96 -3.76
CA SER A 182 -20.02 10.16 -4.43
C SER A 182 -20.31 10.26 -5.93
N GLN A 183 -20.79 9.18 -6.56
CA GLN A 183 -21.11 9.10 -8.00
C GLN A 183 -19.96 9.50 -8.94
N THR A 184 -18.71 9.34 -8.52
CA THR A 184 -17.54 9.61 -9.39
C THR A 184 -17.39 8.55 -10.50
N ALA A 185 -17.03 9.00 -11.70
CA ALA A 185 -16.96 8.15 -12.89
C ALA A 185 -15.95 6.99 -12.81
N ASP A 186 -14.85 7.15 -12.07
CA ASP A 186 -13.89 6.08 -11.77
C ASP A 186 -13.10 6.39 -10.48
N LEU A 187 -12.37 5.36 -10.01
CA LEU A 187 -11.49 5.39 -8.82
C LEU A 187 -10.43 6.50 -8.85
N ASP A 188 -9.82 6.76 -10.00
CA ASP A 188 -8.78 7.79 -10.14
C ASP A 188 -9.40 9.19 -10.09
N VAL A 189 -10.61 9.36 -10.64
CA VAL A 189 -11.42 10.58 -10.52
C VAL A 189 -11.87 10.82 -9.08
N TYR A 190 -12.16 9.77 -8.30
CA TYR A 190 -12.40 9.90 -6.86
C TYR A 190 -11.14 10.39 -6.14
N LEU A 191 -10.03 9.64 -6.26
CA LEU A 191 -8.79 9.90 -5.53
C LEU A 191 -8.27 11.33 -5.79
N LEU A 192 -8.26 11.78 -7.05
CA LEU A 192 -7.83 13.13 -7.43
C LEU A 192 -8.77 14.27 -6.98
N LYS A 193 -10.05 13.99 -6.68
CA LYS A 193 -11.04 15.00 -6.25
C LYS A 193 -11.26 15.05 -4.74
N LYS A 194 -11.21 13.89 -4.07
CA LYS A 194 -11.62 13.70 -2.67
C LYS A 194 -10.44 13.54 -1.71
N VAL A 195 -9.29 13.06 -2.20
CA VAL A 195 -8.17 12.64 -1.35
C VAL A 195 -6.93 13.49 -1.57
N GLY A 196 -6.49 13.61 -2.81
CA GLY A 196 -5.30 14.38 -3.14
C GLY A 196 -4.68 14.00 -4.50
N LEU A 197 -3.59 14.67 -4.83
CA LEU A 197 -2.83 14.37 -6.03
C LEU A 197 -1.83 13.24 -5.76
N PHE A 198 -1.90 12.21 -6.60
CA PHE A 198 -1.01 11.04 -6.54
C PHE A 198 -0.16 10.97 -7.82
N PRO A 199 1.18 10.79 -7.71
CA PRO A 199 2.09 10.72 -8.86
C PRO A 199 1.67 9.69 -9.92
N ASP A 200 1.50 8.43 -9.53
CA ASP A 200 1.15 7.33 -10.45
C ASP A 200 -0.21 7.54 -11.12
N ILE A 201 -1.16 8.19 -10.45
CA ILE A 201 -2.49 8.45 -11.00
C ILE A 201 -2.43 9.53 -12.09
N LEU A 202 -1.61 10.58 -11.89
CA LEU A 202 -1.36 11.60 -12.93
C LEU A 202 -0.61 11.01 -14.12
N GLU A 203 0.40 10.17 -13.89
CA GLU A 203 1.12 9.45 -14.95
C GLU A 203 0.19 8.51 -15.75
N ARG A 204 -0.64 7.73 -15.04
CA ARG A 204 -1.64 6.82 -15.63
C ARG A 204 -2.74 7.58 -16.35
N LYS A 205 -3.10 8.79 -15.91
CA LYS A 205 -4.06 9.65 -16.60
C LYS A 205 -3.49 10.21 -17.90
N ALA A 206 -2.28 10.80 -17.88
CA ALA A 206 -1.63 11.30 -19.08
C ALA A 206 -1.36 10.19 -20.11
N SER A 207 -0.96 8.99 -19.65
CA SER A 207 -0.79 7.80 -20.51
C SER A 207 -2.09 7.40 -21.20
N ARG A 208 -3.22 7.34 -20.47
CA ARG A 208 -4.56 7.09 -21.05
C ARG A 208 -5.04 8.16 -22.03
N HIS A 209 -4.50 9.38 -21.99
CA HIS A 209 -4.76 10.38 -23.02
C HIS A 209 -3.90 10.12 -24.27
N LEU A 210 -2.60 9.79 -24.12
CA LEU A 210 -1.74 9.36 -25.23
C LEU A 210 -2.29 8.13 -25.97
N GLU A 211 -2.75 7.11 -25.23
CA GLU A 211 -3.34 5.86 -25.75
C GLU A 211 -4.60 6.12 -26.61
N LYS A 212 -5.30 7.24 -26.37
CA LYS A 212 -6.48 7.69 -27.14
C LYS A 212 -6.14 8.65 -28.27
N GLY A 213 -4.85 8.93 -28.51
CA GLY A 213 -4.38 9.95 -29.45
C GLY A 213 -4.53 11.40 -28.96
N ASP A 214 -5.09 11.61 -27.76
CA ASP A 214 -5.34 12.92 -27.14
C ASP A 214 -4.03 13.51 -26.56
N SER A 215 -3.16 13.92 -27.48
CA SER A 215 -1.86 14.50 -27.16
C SER A 215 -1.98 15.83 -26.40
N VAL A 216 -3.10 16.55 -26.55
CA VAL A 216 -3.33 17.84 -25.89
C VAL A 216 -3.61 17.64 -24.41
N SER A 217 -4.56 16.79 -24.03
CA SER A 217 -4.81 16.51 -22.61
C SER A 217 -3.67 15.74 -21.95
N ALA A 218 -2.92 14.93 -22.71
CA ALA A 218 -1.70 14.30 -22.22
C ALA A 218 -0.65 15.35 -21.78
N LEU A 219 -0.36 16.33 -22.64
CA LEU A 219 0.55 17.45 -22.34
C LEU A 219 0.03 18.30 -21.18
N ILE A 220 -1.25 18.69 -21.18
CA ILE A 220 -1.85 19.46 -20.08
C ILE A 220 -1.71 18.70 -18.73
N THR A 221 -1.86 17.38 -18.74
CA THR A 221 -1.71 16.55 -17.52
C THR A 221 -0.26 16.43 -17.08
N SER A 222 0.71 16.26 -18.01
CA SER A 222 2.13 16.15 -17.66
C SER A 222 2.74 17.51 -17.26
N GLU A 223 2.33 18.61 -17.89
CA GLU A 223 2.72 19.97 -17.51
C GLU A 223 2.11 20.39 -16.17
N PHE A 224 0.86 19.99 -15.88
CA PHE A 224 0.25 20.17 -14.56
C PHE A 224 1.02 19.42 -13.46
N TYR A 225 1.47 18.19 -13.76
CA TYR A 225 2.24 17.35 -12.86
C TYR A 225 3.61 17.96 -12.52
N THR A 226 4.26 18.68 -13.45
CA THR A 226 5.54 19.38 -13.23
C THR A 226 5.48 20.69 -12.43
N ARG A 227 4.29 21.14 -12.01
CA ARG A 227 4.14 22.31 -11.12
C ARG A 227 4.47 21.93 -9.67
N ASP A 228 4.28 22.85 -8.73
CA ASP A 228 4.54 22.68 -7.29
C ASP A 228 3.63 21.66 -6.57
N GLN A 229 3.11 20.67 -7.28
CA GLN A 229 2.31 19.58 -6.74
C GLN A 229 3.16 18.66 -5.83
N PHE A 230 4.42 18.45 -6.18
CA PHE A 230 5.34 17.55 -5.47
C PHE A 230 6.72 18.21 -5.33
N PRO A 231 6.85 19.24 -4.47
CA PRO A 231 8.05 20.05 -4.39
C PRO A 231 9.31 19.20 -4.13
N GLY A 232 10.36 19.48 -4.89
CA GLY A 232 11.66 18.80 -4.79
C GLY A 232 11.78 17.46 -5.52
N PHE A 233 10.68 16.80 -5.92
CA PHE A 233 10.73 15.53 -6.64
C PHE A 233 11.05 15.72 -8.14
N GLY A 234 11.98 14.92 -8.66
CA GLY A 234 12.40 14.93 -10.07
C GLY A 234 11.49 14.12 -11.00
N ARG A 235 10.82 13.07 -10.51
CA ARG A 235 9.96 12.18 -11.32
C ARG A 235 8.93 12.91 -12.20
N PRO A 236 8.24 13.99 -11.77
CA PRO A 236 7.33 14.72 -12.65
C PRO A 236 8.00 15.24 -13.93
N PHE A 237 9.22 15.75 -13.81
CA PHE A 237 10.00 16.28 -14.93
C PHE A 237 10.57 15.17 -15.83
N VAL A 238 10.87 13.99 -15.26
CA VAL A 238 11.21 12.78 -16.03
C VAL A 238 10.01 12.32 -16.86
N PHE A 239 8.84 12.13 -16.24
CA PHE A 239 7.65 11.69 -16.93
C PHE A 239 7.18 12.71 -17.99
N ASN A 240 7.22 14.01 -17.71
CA ASN A 240 6.92 15.04 -18.70
C ASN A 240 7.92 15.01 -19.87
N SER A 241 9.21 14.73 -19.62
CA SER A 241 10.18 14.48 -20.70
C SER A 241 9.80 13.24 -21.54
N GLU A 242 9.31 12.16 -20.93
CA GLU A 242 8.84 10.98 -21.66
C GLU A 242 7.63 11.32 -22.55
N VAL A 243 6.64 12.06 -22.03
CA VAL A 243 5.43 12.48 -22.77
C VAL A 243 5.79 13.40 -23.94
N GLN A 244 6.59 14.45 -23.71
CA GLN A 244 7.06 15.38 -24.75
C GLN A 244 7.80 14.61 -25.86
N LYS A 245 8.69 13.67 -25.49
CA LYS A 245 9.43 12.82 -26.45
C LYS A 245 8.51 11.92 -27.27
N ARG A 246 7.48 11.30 -26.67
CA ARG A 246 6.50 10.46 -27.38
C ARG A 246 5.69 11.24 -28.42
N ILE A 247 5.46 12.53 -28.21
CA ILE A 247 4.76 13.45 -29.15
C ILE A 247 5.76 14.12 -30.14
N GLY A 248 7.05 13.77 -30.08
CA GLY A 248 8.10 14.30 -30.97
C GLY A 248 8.69 15.65 -30.56
N ARG A 249 8.20 16.27 -29.47
CA ARG A 249 8.67 17.55 -28.89
C ARG A 249 10.02 17.39 -28.20
N THR A 250 11.05 17.20 -29.02
CA THR A 250 12.38 16.74 -28.57
C THR A 250 13.17 17.83 -27.85
N SER A 251 12.95 19.10 -28.16
CA SER A 251 13.61 20.23 -27.49
C SER A 251 13.04 20.43 -26.07
N GLU A 252 11.72 20.35 -25.96
CA GLU A 252 10.94 20.50 -24.73
C GLU A 252 11.14 19.29 -23.81
N ALA A 253 11.20 18.08 -24.36
CA ALA A 253 11.63 16.89 -23.64
C ALA A 253 13.04 17.07 -23.04
N LYS A 254 13.99 17.55 -23.86
CA LYS A 254 15.37 17.81 -23.42
C LYS A 254 15.44 18.83 -22.27
N GLU A 255 14.64 19.89 -22.31
CA GLU A 255 14.61 20.85 -21.20
C GLU A 255 13.93 20.29 -19.94
N SER A 256 12.83 19.54 -20.08
CA SER A 256 12.21 18.84 -18.96
C SER A 256 13.19 17.85 -18.29
N ALA A 257 13.99 17.13 -19.09
CA ALA A 257 15.06 16.28 -18.58
C ALA A 257 16.18 17.07 -17.87
N ARG A 258 16.57 18.25 -18.37
CA ARG A 258 17.52 19.13 -17.67
C ARG A 258 16.98 19.61 -16.32
N VAL A 259 15.67 19.87 -16.20
CA VAL A 259 15.06 20.25 -14.93
C VAL A 259 15.04 19.07 -13.97
N ALA A 260 14.66 17.87 -14.44
CA ALA A 260 14.72 16.64 -13.66
C ALA A 260 16.11 16.39 -13.03
N LEU A 261 17.18 16.57 -13.82
CA LEU A 261 18.56 16.37 -13.38
C LEU A 261 19.08 17.40 -12.36
N LYS A 262 18.34 18.49 -12.11
CA LYS A 262 18.59 19.46 -11.01
C LYS A 262 17.95 19.01 -9.69
N SER A 263 16.96 18.11 -9.72
CA SER A 263 16.37 17.51 -8.52
C SER A 263 17.30 16.45 -7.91
N PRO A 264 17.16 16.10 -6.61
CA PRO A 264 17.95 15.03 -6.00
C PRO A 264 17.70 13.71 -6.73
N TRP A 265 18.75 13.06 -7.26
CA TRP A 265 18.62 11.94 -8.21
C TRP A 265 17.76 10.78 -7.67
N TRP A 266 17.81 10.53 -6.36
CA TRP A 266 16.96 9.55 -5.69
C TRP A 266 15.45 9.84 -5.74
N THR A 267 15.00 10.95 -6.34
CA THR A 267 13.59 11.27 -6.63
C THR A 267 13.19 11.14 -8.10
N LEU A 268 14.09 10.72 -8.99
CA LEU A 268 13.82 10.62 -10.44
C LEU A 268 12.83 9.50 -10.78
N GLY A 269 12.71 8.47 -9.93
CA GLY A 269 11.74 7.38 -10.09
C GLY A 269 11.92 6.56 -11.38
N CYS A 270 13.15 6.47 -11.91
CA CYS A 270 13.47 5.70 -13.12
C CYS A 270 14.57 4.67 -12.84
N ARG A 271 14.76 3.71 -13.76
CA ARG A 271 15.96 2.86 -13.76
C ARG A 271 17.15 3.67 -14.24
N TYR A 272 18.29 3.54 -13.58
CA TYR A 272 19.57 3.99 -14.12
C TYR A 272 20.06 2.96 -15.15
N GLU A 273 19.48 3.02 -16.35
CA GLU A 273 20.05 2.35 -17.52
C GLU A 273 21.33 3.11 -17.89
N GLY A 274 22.47 2.56 -17.46
CA GLY A 274 23.78 3.05 -17.85
C GLY A 274 23.94 2.92 -19.35
N GLY A 275 24.24 4.03 -20.04
CA GLY A 275 24.36 4.06 -21.49
C GLY A 275 25.47 3.12 -21.97
N SER A 276 25.07 2.10 -22.71
CA SER A 276 25.93 1.15 -23.46
C SER A 276 26.28 1.69 -24.84
#